data_AF-A0A2E9APD5-F1
#
_entry.id   AF-A0A2E9APD5-F1
#
_cell.length_a   1.000
_cell.length_b   1.000
_cell.length_c   1.000
_cell.angle_alpha   90.00
_cell.angle_beta   90.00
_cell.angle_gamma   90.00
#
_symmetry.space_group_name_H-M   'P 1'
#
loop_
_entity.id
_entity.type
_entity.pdbx_description
1 polymer ?
#
loop_
_entity_poly.entity_id
_entity_poly.type
_entity_poly.pdbx_seq_one_letter_code
_entity_poly.pdbx_strand_id
1 'polypeptide(L)'
;MPRSRRRAIALPLLIVALAAGLPAIWFIWTLAKGHGDFAGGHVDNREFATIQSYLQRRDDGLCDRIFVTAEDTWLIGVADSPDSSMDLAGSTDLAELIRGDGSDGGGSYGVFGAGAGMRAKYGYISRLNDNGRFDVVARLDSSACMAAAGRDGRRVYVLSGMERPDNAYENDDPASRQDAVFVTDDQGRSWQWQREGFMVPSSITAWGVHPYRDAYDTVWAWQRLPHTQVTNGKPIVDGDGSGLYYSTDEGRSTTEVDQTSPLVASRMELEALKPAGMKLNGEAVVGEVEPHVMRLGEDRAAVWVSQQIGYSDPADASPYNAGALHVLRYARLNRNGGEWHMGKVEQTEGMKIQALRQGPDGRVRAVVRMAGETASHIALVDPDTLEIKPTAELPGAFAPLTSNEYVRGFWVGKHSMVVNVGSSYRVPTWINVGEWLSGDEAHISGNAVFYSVDDGRSWDRLAIPGYQGVLGFDAATDRVFWHRDGSYTDKSIQVDRLAED
;
A
#
# COMPACT_ATOMS: atom_id res chain seq x y z
N MET A 1 36.21 -14.08 58.96
CA MET A 1 36.31 -13.07 57.88
C MET A 1 35.42 -11.87 58.23
N PRO A 2 35.91 -10.62 58.20
CA PRO A 2 35.19 -9.48 58.75
C PRO A 2 34.08 -8.99 57.80
N ARG A 3 32.90 -8.67 58.38
CA ARG A 3 31.68 -8.17 57.69
C ARG A 3 31.91 -6.90 56.85
N SER A 4 33.00 -6.16 57.06
CA SER A 4 33.35 -4.94 56.31
C SER A 4 33.77 -5.20 54.86
N ARG A 5 34.35 -6.38 54.54
CA ARG A 5 34.73 -6.71 53.14
C ARG A 5 33.54 -7.16 52.27
N ARG A 6 32.45 -7.65 52.86
CA ARG A 6 31.24 -8.04 52.11
C ARG A 6 30.45 -6.85 51.58
N ARG A 7 30.41 -5.72 52.30
CA ARG A 7 29.76 -4.48 51.84
C ARG A 7 30.56 -3.76 50.74
N ALA A 8 31.89 -3.84 50.79
CA ALA A 8 32.77 -3.21 49.80
C ALA A 8 32.77 -3.91 48.42
N ILE A 9 32.37 -5.19 48.36
CA ILE A 9 32.26 -5.97 47.11
C ILE A 9 30.80 -6.02 46.62
N ALA A 10 29.82 -6.03 47.53
CA ALA A 10 28.40 -6.05 47.18
C ALA A 10 27.92 -4.75 46.51
N LEU A 11 28.42 -3.58 46.92
CA LEU A 11 28.03 -2.30 46.32
C LEU A 11 28.50 -2.14 44.86
N PRO A 12 29.77 -2.43 44.49
CA PRO A 12 30.18 -2.41 43.08
C PRO A 12 29.52 -3.52 42.26
N LEU A 13 29.23 -4.70 42.81
CA LEU A 13 28.46 -5.75 42.12
C LEU A 13 27.00 -5.35 41.89
N LEU A 14 26.37 -4.65 42.84
CA LEU A 14 25.02 -4.11 42.69
C LEU A 14 24.98 -2.98 41.66
N ILE A 15 26.01 -2.11 41.65
CA ILE A 15 26.17 -1.04 40.65
C ILE A 15 26.42 -1.65 39.27
N VAL A 16 27.25 -2.69 39.14
CA VAL A 16 27.47 -3.41 37.86
C VAL A 16 26.20 -4.15 37.43
N ALA A 17 25.46 -4.78 38.34
CA ALA A 17 24.19 -5.43 38.04
C ALA A 17 23.09 -4.43 37.65
N LEU A 18 23.05 -3.23 38.24
CA LEU A 18 22.16 -2.13 37.85
C LEU A 18 22.60 -1.48 36.53
N ALA A 19 23.90 -1.28 36.34
CA ALA A 19 24.48 -0.69 35.13
C ALA A 19 24.38 -1.63 33.92
N ALA A 20 24.35 -2.95 34.12
CA ALA A 20 24.09 -3.93 33.07
C ALA A 20 22.60 -4.26 32.92
N GLY A 21 21.82 -4.23 34.01
CA GLY A 21 20.40 -4.56 34.01
C GLY A 21 19.51 -3.48 33.38
N LEU A 22 19.79 -2.20 33.63
CA LEU A 22 18.99 -1.10 33.06
C LEU A 22 19.07 -1.03 31.53
N PRO A 23 20.25 -1.14 30.87
CA PRO A 23 20.34 -1.22 29.42
C PRO A 23 19.63 -2.45 28.84
N ALA A 24 19.74 -3.61 29.49
CA ALA A 24 19.06 -4.82 29.04
C ALA A 24 17.53 -4.69 29.13
N ILE A 25 17.01 -4.14 30.24
CA ILE A 25 15.57 -3.86 30.39
C ILE A 25 15.12 -2.82 29.37
N TRP A 26 15.88 -1.74 29.18
CA TRP A 26 15.58 -0.71 28.18
C TRP A 26 15.57 -1.28 26.75
N PHE A 27 16.52 -2.16 26.42
CA PHE A 27 16.61 -2.82 25.13
C PHE A 27 15.43 -3.76 24.89
N ILE A 28 15.11 -4.64 25.84
CA ILE A 28 13.95 -5.53 25.77
C ILE A 28 12.65 -4.72 25.66
N TRP A 29 12.53 -3.63 26.42
CA TRP A 29 11.39 -2.73 26.34
C TRP A 29 11.28 -2.07 24.97
N THR A 30 12.39 -1.65 24.36
CA THR A 30 12.40 -1.05 23.01
C THR A 30 12.01 -2.07 21.93
N LEU A 31 12.46 -3.33 22.06
CA LEU A 31 12.00 -4.42 21.20
C LEU A 31 10.50 -4.71 21.37
N ALA A 32 10.02 -4.76 22.61
CA ALA A 32 8.59 -4.96 22.91
C ALA A 32 7.74 -3.81 22.36
N LYS A 33 8.23 -2.56 22.43
CA LYS A 33 7.61 -1.41 21.80
C LYS A 33 7.49 -1.59 20.29
N GLY A 34 8.54 -2.00 19.59
CA GLY A 34 8.48 -2.13 18.12
C GLY A 34 7.61 -3.29 17.62
N HIS A 35 7.37 -4.30 18.48
CA HIS A 35 6.55 -5.47 18.13
C HIS A 35 5.09 -5.38 18.60
N GLY A 36 4.73 -4.49 19.51
CA GLY A 36 3.38 -4.44 20.09
C GLY A 36 2.75 -3.06 20.14
N ASP A 37 1.42 -3.05 20.27
CA ASP A 37 0.58 -1.83 20.24
C ASP A 37 0.53 -1.12 21.60
N PHE A 38 1.23 -1.65 22.59
CA PHE A 38 1.27 -1.13 23.96
C PHE A 38 2.06 0.18 24.09
N ALA A 39 2.60 0.68 22.99
CA ALA A 39 3.42 1.88 22.93
C ALA A 39 2.78 2.90 21.98
N GLY A 40 2.51 4.10 22.49
CA GLY A 40 1.82 5.15 21.76
C GLY A 40 0.66 5.72 22.57
N GLY A 41 0.08 6.79 22.05
CA GLY A 41 -1.14 7.39 22.57
C GLY A 41 -2.30 7.19 21.62
N HIS A 42 -3.49 7.53 22.09
CA HIS A 42 -4.68 7.72 21.26
C HIS A 42 -5.02 9.20 21.24
N VAL A 43 -5.55 9.70 20.11
CA VAL A 43 -5.97 11.10 19.96
C VAL A 43 -7.47 11.14 19.73
N ASP A 44 -8.20 11.71 20.69
CA ASP A 44 -9.68 11.78 20.68
C ASP A 44 -10.33 10.46 20.22
N ASN A 45 -9.85 9.35 20.80
CA ASN A 45 -10.28 8.02 20.40
C ASN A 45 -11.69 7.71 20.86
N ARG A 46 -12.46 7.13 19.94
CA ARG A 46 -13.78 6.59 20.23
C ARG A 46 -14.09 5.40 19.34
N GLU A 47 -15.05 4.61 19.78
CA GLU A 47 -15.70 3.65 18.90
C GLU A 47 -16.42 4.41 17.79
N PHE A 48 -16.07 4.09 16.55
CA PHE A 48 -16.67 4.68 15.36
C PHE A 48 -17.87 3.87 14.89
N ALA A 49 -17.70 2.55 14.82
CA ALA A 49 -18.72 1.66 14.33
C ALA A 49 -18.56 0.24 14.87
N THR A 50 -19.58 -0.58 14.66
CA THR A 50 -19.56 -2.01 14.93
C THR A 50 -19.74 -2.83 13.66
N ILE A 51 -19.26 -4.07 13.66
CA ILE A 51 -19.44 -5.05 12.57
C ILE A 51 -20.13 -6.30 13.10
N GLN A 52 -20.69 -7.13 12.21
CA GLN A 52 -21.32 -8.38 12.64
C GLN A 52 -20.30 -9.47 12.95
N SER A 53 -19.22 -9.51 12.15
CA SER A 53 -18.14 -10.48 12.25
C SER A 53 -16.81 -9.82 11.88
N TYR A 54 -15.72 -10.30 12.50
CA TYR A 54 -14.37 -9.87 12.17
C TYR A 54 -14.01 -10.12 10.69
N LEU A 55 -14.68 -11.07 10.02
CA LEU A 55 -14.46 -11.36 8.60
C LEU A 55 -14.90 -10.22 7.67
N GLN A 56 -15.82 -9.35 8.10
CA GLN A 56 -16.17 -8.12 7.38
C GLN A 56 -15.03 -7.10 7.33
N ARG A 57 -14.08 -7.25 8.24
CA ARG A 57 -12.92 -6.38 8.40
C ARG A 57 -11.63 -7.16 8.26
N ARG A 58 -11.62 -8.31 7.60
CA ARG A 58 -10.38 -9.05 7.37
C ARG A 58 -9.70 -8.51 6.11
N ASP A 59 -8.39 -8.36 6.20
CA ASP A 59 -7.55 -7.73 5.18
C ASP A 59 -6.67 -8.77 4.47
N ASP A 60 -6.52 -8.62 3.14
CA ASP A 60 -5.54 -9.31 2.31
C ASP A 60 -4.39 -8.40 1.86
N GLY A 61 -4.41 -7.12 2.25
CA GLY A 61 -3.36 -6.14 2.02
C GLY A 61 -3.40 -5.47 0.65
N LEU A 62 -4.50 -5.62 -0.10
CA LEU A 62 -4.60 -5.11 -1.48
C LEU A 62 -4.99 -3.63 -1.57
N CYS A 63 -5.82 -3.13 -0.66
CA CYS A 63 -6.31 -1.75 -0.66
C CYS A 63 -6.79 -1.30 0.72
N ASP A 64 -6.99 0.02 0.87
CA ASP A 64 -7.65 0.59 2.04
C ASP A 64 -9.06 -0.01 2.17
N ARG A 65 -9.41 -0.38 3.40
CA ARG A 65 -10.64 -1.13 3.69
C ARG A 65 -11.81 -0.26 4.07
N ILE A 66 -11.53 0.86 4.75
CA ILE A 66 -12.52 1.90 4.97
C ILE A 66 -12.35 2.95 3.90
N PHE A 67 -13.41 3.12 3.12
CA PHE A 67 -13.47 4.05 2.02
C PHE A 67 -14.56 5.09 2.32
N VAL A 68 -14.15 6.34 2.50
CA VAL A 68 -15.04 7.45 2.85
C VAL A 68 -15.36 8.27 1.60
N THR A 69 -16.65 8.54 1.41
CA THR A 69 -17.17 9.42 0.36
C THR A 69 -17.95 10.57 1.00
N ALA A 70 -18.38 11.54 0.19
CA ALA A 70 -19.25 12.61 0.69
C ALA A 70 -20.63 12.10 1.14
N GLU A 71 -21.09 10.98 0.58
CA GLU A 71 -22.42 10.39 0.84
C GLU A 71 -22.39 9.34 1.96
N ASP A 72 -21.33 8.51 2.02
CA ASP A 72 -21.31 7.35 2.90
C ASP A 72 -19.88 6.88 3.25
N THR A 73 -19.79 6.01 4.26
CA THR A 73 -18.58 5.30 4.66
C THR A 73 -18.75 3.81 4.41
N TRP A 74 -17.81 3.24 3.66
CA TRP A 74 -17.81 1.86 3.23
C TRP A 74 -16.74 1.07 3.96
N LEU A 75 -17.00 -0.24 4.14
CA LEU A 75 -16.04 -1.20 4.68
C LEU A 75 -15.96 -2.39 3.73
N ILE A 76 -14.75 -2.77 3.34
CA ILE A 76 -14.46 -3.96 2.55
C ILE A 76 -13.68 -4.95 3.42
N GLY A 77 -14.03 -6.22 3.32
CA GLY A 77 -13.29 -7.31 3.91
C GLY A 77 -13.30 -8.55 3.04
N VAL A 78 -12.33 -9.43 3.29
CA VAL A 78 -12.19 -10.69 2.57
C VAL A 78 -11.90 -11.84 3.51
N ALA A 79 -12.51 -12.99 3.25
CA ALA A 79 -12.35 -14.22 4.02
C ALA A 79 -11.94 -15.40 3.14
N ASP A 80 -11.27 -16.39 3.73
CA ASP A 80 -10.96 -17.66 3.05
C ASP A 80 -12.15 -18.65 3.07
N SER A 81 -13.20 -18.32 3.81
CA SER A 81 -14.40 -19.14 3.97
C SER A 81 -15.61 -18.24 4.19
N PRO A 82 -16.81 -18.64 3.75
CA PRO A 82 -18.02 -17.89 4.03
C PRO A 82 -18.29 -17.92 5.55
N ASP A 83 -18.85 -16.83 6.07
CA ASP A 83 -19.22 -16.74 7.49
C ASP A 83 -20.71 -16.99 7.68
N SER A 84 -21.05 -18.12 8.30
CA SER A 84 -22.43 -18.47 8.62
C SER A 84 -23.04 -17.63 9.74
N SER A 85 -22.23 -16.85 10.48
CA SER A 85 -22.70 -15.99 11.57
C SER A 85 -23.17 -14.60 11.12
N MET A 86 -22.91 -14.23 9.87
CA MET A 86 -23.34 -12.94 9.32
C MET A 86 -24.75 -13.02 8.78
N ASP A 87 -25.54 -12.00 9.11
CA ASP A 87 -26.83 -11.79 8.46
C ASP A 87 -26.58 -11.17 7.08
N LEU A 88 -26.81 -11.98 6.05
CA LEU A 88 -26.68 -11.61 4.65
C LEU A 88 -28.05 -11.33 4.01
N ALA A 89 -29.13 -11.29 4.80
CA ALA A 89 -30.45 -10.98 4.29
C ALA A 89 -30.47 -9.56 3.70
N GLY A 90 -30.91 -9.45 2.44
CA GLY A 90 -30.92 -8.18 1.71
C GLY A 90 -29.57 -7.76 1.11
N SER A 91 -28.50 -8.54 1.31
CA SER A 91 -27.26 -8.33 0.57
C SER A 91 -27.38 -8.84 -0.87
N THR A 92 -26.77 -8.14 -1.83
CA THR A 92 -26.72 -8.56 -3.23
C THR A 92 -25.54 -9.50 -3.45
N ASP A 93 -25.78 -10.66 -4.09
CA ASP A 93 -24.71 -11.51 -4.60
C ASP A 93 -24.22 -10.97 -5.95
N LEU A 94 -23.05 -10.34 -5.97
CA LEU A 94 -22.50 -9.77 -7.20
C LEU A 94 -22.16 -10.86 -8.22
N ALA A 95 -21.89 -12.10 -7.78
CA ALA A 95 -21.66 -13.21 -8.69
C ALA A 95 -22.93 -13.63 -9.44
N GLU A 96 -24.14 -13.31 -8.94
CA GLU A 96 -25.39 -13.58 -9.67
C GLU A 96 -25.57 -12.62 -10.85
N LEU A 97 -25.09 -11.38 -10.74
CA LEU A 97 -25.20 -10.36 -11.79
C LEU A 97 -24.39 -10.71 -13.05
N ILE A 98 -23.34 -11.53 -12.91
CA ILE A 98 -22.52 -12.00 -14.02
C ILE A 98 -23.01 -13.34 -14.60
N ARG A 99 -23.66 -14.20 -13.79
CA ARG A 99 -24.09 -15.54 -14.21
C ARG A 99 -25.29 -15.50 -15.19
N GLY A 100 -26.15 -14.50 -15.10
CA GLY A 100 -27.36 -14.38 -15.92
C GLY A 100 -28.40 -15.47 -15.64
N ASP A 101 -29.63 -15.29 -16.13
CA ASP A 101 -30.81 -16.14 -15.84
C ASP A 101 -30.77 -17.57 -16.46
N GLY A 102 -29.61 -18.14 -16.77
CA GLY A 102 -29.55 -19.38 -17.56
C GLY A 102 -28.34 -20.30 -17.41
N SER A 103 -27.41 -20.03 -16.49
CA SER A 103 -26.30 -20.97 -16.24
C SER A 103 -26.59 -21.85 -15.03
N ASP A 104 -26.98 -23.10 -15.27
CA ASP A 104 -27.00 -24.14 -14.23
C ASP A 104 -25.58 -24.30 -13.65
N GLY A 105 -25.52 -24.34 -12.32
CA GLY A 105 -24.28 -24.26 -11.54
C GLY A 105 -23.24 -25.32 -11.90
N GLY A 106 -22.02 -24.87 -12.15
CA GLY A 106 -20.88 -25.76 -12.36
C GLY A 106 -19.72 -25.09 -13.08
N GLY A 107 -19.07 -24.10 -12.45
CA GLY A 107 -17.85 -23.49 -12.96
C GLY A 107 -16.92 -23.13 -11.82
N SER A 108 -16.16 -24.11 -11.34
CA SER A 108 -15.11 -23.92 -10.34
C SER A 108 -13.75 -24.04 -11.04
N TYR A 109 -12.95 -22.98 -10.91
CA TYR A 109 -11.48 -22.87 -11.11
C TYR A 109 -10.89 -23.12 -12.51
N GLY A 110 -10.54 -22.01 -13.19
CA GLY A 110 -9.16 -21.66 -13.56
C GLY A 110 -8.64 -22.03 -14.94
N VAL A 111 -8.13 -21.05 -15.71
CA VAL A 111 -7.19 -21.30 -16.83
C VAL A 111 -6.00 -20.30 -16.96
N PHE A 112 -5.98 -19.12 -16.32
CA PHE A 112 -4.80 -18.20 -16.46
C PHE A 112 -4.04 -17.86 -15.16
N GLY A 113 -4.07 -18.77 -14.18
CA GLY A 113 -3.29 -18.67 -12.95
C GLY A 113 -2.68 -20.01 -12.53
N ALA A 114 -2.05 -20.75 -13.45
CA ALA A 114 -1.33 -21.99 -13.14
C ALA A 114 0.02 -21.76 -12.41
N GLY A 115 0.03 -20.85 -11.44
CA GLY A 115 1.13 -20.56 -10.54
C GLY A 115 0.60 -20.34 -9.12
N ALA A 116 0.61 -21.40 -8.31
CA ALA A 116 0.46 -21.40 -6.85
C ALA A 116 -0.91 -20.98 -6.24
N GLY A 117 -1.78 -21.97 -6.00
CA GLY A 117 -2.43 -22.13 -4.69
C GLY A 117 -3.39 -21.06 -4.14
N MET A 118 -4.08 -20.28 -4.97
CA MET A 118 -5.11 -19.35 -4.46
C MET A 118 -6.31 -20.14 -3.90
N ARG A 119 -6.53 -20.03 -2.58
CA ARG A 119 -7.74 -20.53 -1.91
C ARG A 119 -8.95 -19.67 -2.32
N ALA A 120 -10.13 -20.26 -2.34
CA ALA A 120 -11.40 -19.55 -2.47
C ALA A 120 -11.41 -18.30 -1.57
N LYS A 121 -11.81 -17.15 -2.11
CA LYS A 121 -11.98 -15.91 -1.36
C LYS A 121 -13.45 -15.50 -1.38
N TYR A 122 -13.89 -14.90 -0.29
CA TYR A 122 -15.24 -14.38 -0.09
C TYR A 122 -15.13 -12.94 0.34
N GLY A 123 -15.51 -12.02 -0.54
CA GLY A 123 -15.51 -10.59 -0.30
C GLY A 123 -16.85 -10.11 0.27
N TYR A 124 -16.78 -9.14 1.18
CA TYR A 124 -17.93 -8.49 1.79
C TYR A 124 -17.79 -6.98 1.62
N ILE A 125 -18.87 -6.36 1.16
CA ILE A 125 -18.99 -4.91 1.04
C ILE A 125 -20.07 -4.48 2.01
N SER A 126 -19.67 -3.70 2.99
CA SER A 126 -20.54 -3.18 4.03
C SER A 126 -20.64 -1.67 3.97
N ARG A 127 -21.79 -1.15 4.35
CA ARG A 127 -22.09 0.29 4.42
C ARG A 127 -22.43 0.67 5.85
N LEU A 128 -21.93 1.83 6.31
CA LEU A 128 -22.23 2.33 7.64
C LEU A 128 -23.70 2.77 7.70
N ASN A 129 -24.44 2.28 8.68
CA ASN A 129 -25.81 2.68 8.91
C ASN A 129 -25.92 3.78 9.98
N ASP A 130 -27.11 4.36 10.11
CA ASP A 130 -27.41 5.42 11.08
C ASP A 130 -27.26 4.99 12.55
N ASN A 131 -27.20 3.67 12.82
CA ASN A 131 -26.99 3.12 14.16
C ASN A 131 -25.50 2.92 14.49
N GLY A 132 -24.57 3.33 13.62
CA GLY A 132 -23.14 3.12 13.81
C GLY A 132 -22.72 1.65 13.62
N ARG A 133 -23.38 0.92 12.73
CA ARG A 133 -23.02 -0.46 12.37
C ARG A 133 -22.80 -0.59 10.87
N PHE A 134 -21.78 -1.32 10.49
CA PHE A 134 -21.58 -1.75 9.11
C PHE A 134 -22.48 -2.96 8.81
N ASP A 135 -23.42 -2.77 7.89
CA ASP A 135 -24.27 -3.84 7.38
C ASP A 135 -23.78 -4.26 5.99
N VAL A 136 -23.72 -5.58 5.74
CA VAL A 136 -23.29 -6.13 4.45
C VAL A 136 -24.37 -5.84 3.41
N VAL A 137 -24.03 -5.05 2.39
CA VAL A 137 -24.95 -4.69 1.29
C VAL A 137 -24.66 -5.47 0.01
N ALA A 138 -23.44 -5.99 -0.14
CA ALA A 138 -23.07 -6.87 -1.24
C ALA A 138 -21.99 -7.89 -0.84
N ARG A 139 -21.97 -9.01 -1.55
CA ARG A 139 -20.99 -10.10 -1.41
C ARG A 139 -20.49 -10.56 -2.77
N LEU A 140 -19.27 -11.11 -2.80
CA LEU A 140 -18.62 -11.59 -4.01
C LEU A 140 -17.68 -12.76 -3.72
N ASP A 141 -17.40 -13.60 -4.72
CA ASP A 141 -16.54 -14.78 -4.60
C ASP A 141 -15.07 -14.46 -4.97
N SER A 142 -14.58 -13.30 -4.55
CA SER A 142 -13.19 -12.88 -4.74
C SER A 142 -12.82 -11.72 -3.80
N SER A 143 -11.58 -11.25 -3.89
CA SER A 143 -11.17 -9.96 -3.32
C SER A 143 -11.72 -8.81 -4.17
N ALA A 144 -11.86 -7.63 -3.56
CA ALA A 144 -12.21 -6.42 -4.27
C ALA A 144 -11.62 -5.18 -3.60
N CYS A 145 -11.47 -4.14 -4.43
CA CYS A 145 -11.18 -2.78 -3.99
C CYS A 145 -12.30 -1.85 -4.45
N MET A 146 -12.51 -0.74 -3.74
CA MET A 146 -13.49 0.27 -4.13
C MET A 146 -12.82 1.55 -4.61
N ALA A 147 -13.48 2.21 -5.55
CA ALA A 147 -13.09 3.52 -6.05
C ALA A 147 -14.33 4.35 -6.31
N ALA A 148 -14.36 5.61 -5.85
CA ALA A 148 -15.43 6.54 -6.23
C ALA A 148 -15.10 7.21 -7.55
N ALA A 149 -16.08 7.24 -8.43
CA ALA A 149 -15.97 7.75 -9.79
C ALA A 149 -15.92 9.28 -9.83
N GLY A 150 -16.70 9.95 -8.97
CA GLY A 150 -16.79 11.41 -8.87
C GLY A 150 -16.55 11.95 -7.46
N ARG A 151 -16.36 13.26 -7.35
CA ARG A 151 -16.24 14.00 -6.08
C ARG A 151 -17.47 13.89 -5.18
N ASP A 152 -18.66 13.77 -5.75
CA ASP A 152 -19.89 13.56 -4.98
C ASP A 152 -19.90 12.20 -4.29
N GLY A 153 -19.07 11.25 -4.74
CA GLY A 153 -19.06 9.90 -4.20
C GLY A 153 -20.31 9.10 -4.51
N ARG A 154 -21.19 9.60 -5.38
CA ARG A 154 -22.49 8.98 -5.65
C ARG A 154 -22.31 7.68 -6.42
N ARG A 155 -21.40 7.70 -7.41
CA ARG A 155 -20.99 6.52 -8.16
C ARG A 155 -19.76 5.89 -7.50
N VAL A 156 -19.89 4.60 -7.19
CA VAL A 156 -18.79 3.80 -6.64
C VAL A 156 -18.62 2.53 -7.47
N TYR A 157 -17.37 2.25 -7.82
CA TYR A 157 -16.94 1.02 -8.47
C TYR A 157 -16.42 0.02 -7.45
N VAL A 158 -16.68 -1.25 -7.72
CA VAL A 158 -16.08 -2.41 -7.07
C VAL A 158 -15.23 -3.10 -8.13
N LEU A 159 -13.92 -2.95 -7.98
CA LEU A 159 -12.91 -3.57 -8.82
C LEU A 159 -12.63 -4.95 -8.22
N SER A 160 -13.13 -6.02 -8.84
CA SER A 160 -13.09 -7.37 -8.27
C SER A 160 -12.05 -8.27 -8.93
N GLY A 161 -11.77 -9.42 -8.32
CA GLY A 161 -11.01 -10.51 -8.92
C GLY A 161 -11.89 -11.64 -9.43
N MET A 162 -13.15 -11.38 -9.74
CA MET A 162 -14.07 -12.38 -10.29
C MET A 162 -13.95 -12.43 -11.81
N GLU A 163 -13.81 -13.62 -12.36
CA GLU A 163 -13.77 -13.82 -13.81
C GLU A 163 -15.11 -13.40 -14.45
N ARG A 164 -15.04 -12.91 -15.70
CA ARG A 164 -16.22 -12.65 -16.52
C ARG A 164 -16.75 -13.96 -17.13
N PRO A 165 -18.06 -14.05 -17.43
CA PRO A 165 -18.61 -15.23 -18.09
C PRO A 165 -18.03 -15.37 -19.52
N ASP A 166 -17.89 -16.61 -19.99
CA ASP A 166 -17.22 -16.94 -21.27
C ASP A 166 -17.84 -16.24 -22.50
N ASN A 167 -19.14 -15.96 -22.45
CA ASN A 167 -19.85 -15.25 -23.52
C ASN A 167 -19.61 -13.73 -23.54
N ALA A 168 -18.92 -13.19 -22.53
CA ALA A 168 -18.54 -11.79 -22.48
C ALA A 168 -17.20 -11.51 -23.15
N TYR A 169 -16.46 -12.55 -23.55
CA TYR A 169 -15.27 -12.44 -24.40
C TYR A 169 -15.71 -12.35 -25.87
N GLU A 170 -16.22 -11.19 -26.30
CA GLU A 170 -16.49 -10.96 -27.71
C GLU A 170 -15.18 -10.66 -28.46
N ASN A 171 -14.88 -11.47 -29.50
CA ASN A 171 -13.95 -11.17 -30.60
C ASN A 171 -12.57 -10.56 -30.24
N ASP A 172 -11.65 -11.32 -29.63
CA ASP A 172 -10.22 -10.93 -29.48
C ASP A 172 -9.96 -9.52 -28.92
N ASP A 173 -10.96 -8.84 -28.35
CA ASP A 173 -10.86 -7.48 -27.86
C ASP A 173 -10.09 -7.51 -26.53
N PRO A 174 -8.94 -6.83 -26.41
CA PRO A 174 -8.23 -6.69 -25.15
C PRO A 174 -9.13 -6.16 -24.03
N ALA A 175 -10.19 -5.42 -24.38
CA ALA A 175 -11.16 -4.90 -23.44
C ALA A 175 -12.03 -5.97 -22.76
N SER A 176 -12.17 -7.13 -23.39
CA SER A 176 -12.99 -8.21 -22.89
C SER A 176 -12.28 -9.06 -21.83
N ARG A 177 -10.99 -8.80 -21.53
CA ARG A 177 -10.14 -9.66 -20.67
C ARG A 177 -10.00 -9.21 -19.22
N GLN A 178 -10.53 -8.06 -18.83
CA GLN A 178 -10.49 -7.59 -17.43
C GLN A 178 -11.51 -8.35 -16.57
N ASP A 179 -11.18 -8.65 -15.31
CA ASP A 179 -12.11 -9.19 -14.31
C ASP A 179 -13.37 -8.32 -14.16
N ALA A 180 -14.43 -8.90 -13.61
CA ALA A 180 -15.72 -8.24 -13.45
C ALA A 180 -15.61 -6.97 -12.58
N VAL A 181 -16.21 -5.89 -13.07
CA VAL A 181 -16.37 -4.64 -12.33
C VAL A 181 -17.84 -4.44 -12.02
N PHE A 182 -18.16 -4.02 -10.80
CA PHE A 182 -19.52 -3.67 -10.42
C PHE A 182 -19.61 -2.18 -10.10
N VAL A 183 -20.78 -1.62 -10.31
CA VAL A 183 -21.05 -0.21 -10.03
C VAL A 183 -22.34 -0.06 -9.26
N THR A 184 -22.36 0.91 -8.36
CA THR A 184 -23.57 1.42 -7.73
C THR A 184 -23.62 2.94 -7.88
N ASP A 185 -24.80 3.45 -8.21
CA ASP A 185 -25.11 4.89 -8.34
C ASP A 185 -26.06 5.38 -7.24
N ASP A 186 -26.45 4.49 -6.32
CA ASP A 186 -27.48 4.72 -5.30
C ASP A 186 -27.05 4.24 -3.91
N GLN A 187 -25.73 4.26 -3.67
CA GLN A 187 -25.09 3.87 -2.41
C GLN A 187 -25.44 2.44 -1.99
N GLY A 188 -25.32 1.51 -2.95
CA GLY A 188 -25.38 0.06 -2.72
C GLY A 188 -26.79 -0.49 -2.57
N ARG A 189 -27.83 0.30 -2.87
CA ARG A 189 -29.22 -0.19 -2.92
C ARG A 189 -29.48 -1.05 -4.15
N SER A 190 -28.81 -0.71 -5.26
CA SER A 190 -28.76 -1.53 -6.47
C SER A 190 -27.34 -1.61 -7.00
N TRP A 191 -27.08 -2.71 -7.68
CA TRP A 191 -25.78 -3.06 -8.23
C TRP A 191 -25.93 -3.45 -9.69
N GLN A 192 -24.97 -3.04 -10.50
CA GLN A 192 -24.92 -3.38 -11.91
C GLN A 192 -23.54 -3.93 -12.23
N TRP A 193 -23.50 -4.96 -13.06
CA TRP A 193 -22.25 -5.39 -13.68
C TRP A 193 -21.90 -4.43 -14.81
N GLN A 194 -20.73 -3.79 -14.70
CA GLN A 194 -20.15 -2.92 -15.71
C GLN A 194 -19.51 -3.78 -16.80
N ARG A 195 -20.26 -4.06 -17.87
CA ARG A 195 -19.83 -4.95 -18.97
C ARG A 195 -18.63 -4.39 -19.72
N GLU A 196 -18.51 -3.09 -19.80
CA GLU A 196 -17.39 -2.43 -20.48
C GLU A 196 -16.11 -2.44 -19.63
N GLY A 197 -16.17 -2.89 -18.37
CA GLY A 197 -15.06 -2.82 -17.41
C GLY A 197 -14.81 -1.40 -16.87
N PHE A 198 -13.64 -1.18 -16.29
CA PHE A 198 -13.20 0.10 -15.75
C PHE A 198 -11.86 0.50 -16.38
N MET A 199 -11.84 1.67 -17.03
CA MET A 199 -10.66 2.25 -17.70
C MET A 199 -9.88 1.24 -18.57
N VAL A 200 -10.50 0.66 -19.60
CA VAL A 200 -10.02 -0.54 -20.30
C VAL A 200 -9.18 -0.19 -21.56
N PRO A 201 -7.94 -0.73 -21.78
CA PRO A 201 -7.81 -2.04 -22.46
C PRO A 201 -6.47 -2.80 -22.23
N SER A 202 -6.16 -3.32 -21.03
CA SER A 202 -5.17 -4.43 -20.89
C SER A 202 -5.03 -5.09 -19.52
N SER A 203 -5.44 -4.46 -18.41
CA SER A 203 -5.33 -5.14 -17.10
C SER A 203 -6.33 -6.29 -17.04
N ILE A 204 -5.83 -7.53 -16.98
CA ILE A 204 -6.65 -8.73 -16.77
C ILE A 204 -7.33 -8.65 -15.40
N THR A 205 -6.68 -8.05 -14.40
CA THR A 205 -7.18 -8.04 -13.03
C THR A 205 -7.70 -6.65 -12.66
N ALA A 206 -9.01 -6.54 -12.39
CA ALA A 206 -9.64 -5.25 -12.13
C ALA A 206 -9.19 -4.66 -10.78
N TRP A 207 -9.11 -5.47 -9.71
CA TRP A 207 -8.64 -4.99 -8.40
C TRP A 207 -7.17 -4.54 -8.40
N GLY A 208 -6.36 -5.01 -9.37
CA GLY A 208 -4.99 -4.55 -9.56
C GLY A 208 -4.87 -3.17 -10.18
N VAL A 209 -5.99 -2.60 -10.66
CA VAL A 209 -6.05 -1.20 -11.06
C VAL A 209 -6.12 -0.36 -9.79
N HIS A 210 -5.12 0.48 -9.58
CA HIS A 210 -5.08 1.44 -8.46
C HIS A 210 -5.41 2.84 -8.98
N PRO A 211 -6.70 3.20 -9.13
CA PRO A 211 -7.07 4.50 -9.65
C PRO A 211 -6.70 5.61 -8.67
N TYR A 212 -6.12 6.67 -9.21
CA TYR A 212 -5.94 7.95 -8.53
C TYR A 212 -6.91 8.95 -9.15
N ARG A 213 -7.88 9.42 -8.37
CA ARG A 213 -8.74 10.54 -8.78
C ARG A 213 -8.10 11.84 -8.34
N ASP A 214 -7.97 12.78 -9.28
CA ASP A 214 -7.45 14.11 -8.98
C ASP A 214 -8.54 15.11 -8.58
N ALA A 215 -8.12 16.34 -8.27
CA ALA A 215 -9.01 17.42 -7.92
C ALA A 215 -9.90 17.91 -9.09
N TYR A 216 -9.70 17.45 -10.33
CA TYR A 216 -10.45 17.89 -11.51
C TYR A 216 -11.34 16.76 -12.07
N ASP A 217 -11.69 15.79 -11.21
CA ASP A 217 -12.50 14.61 -11.55
C ASP A 217 -11.89 13.78 -12.71
N THR A 218 -10.59 13.92 -12.95
CA THR A 218 -9.86 13.02 -13.85
C THR A 218 -9.42 11.80 -13.05
N VAL A 219 -9.75 10.62 -13.56
CA VAL A 219 -9.30 9.35 -13.00
C VAL A 219 -8.05 8.92 -13.75
N TRP A 220 -6.99 8.63 -13.03
CA TRP A 220 -5.72 8.15 -13.55
C TRP A 220 -5.49 6.73 -13.11
N ALA A 221 -4.93 5.90 -13.99
CA ALA A 221 -4.57 4.54 -13.62
C ALA A 221 -3.29 4.11 -14.33
N TRP A 222 -2.42 3.46 -13.58
CA TRP A 222 -1.35 2.64 -14.14
C TRP A 222 -1.93 1.25 -14.37
N GLN A 223 -1.73 0.70 -15.58
CA GLN A 223 -2.09 -0.68 -15.85
C GLN A 223 -0.85 -1.57 -15.80
N ARG A 224 -0.06 -1.54 -16.87
CA ARG A 224 1.18 -2.31 -17.00
C ARG A 224 2.26 -1.39 -17.54
N LEU A 225 3.31 -1.16 -16.75
CA LEU A 225 4.49 -0.46 -17.24
C LEU A 225 5.21 -1.34 -18.27
N PRO A 226 5.53 -0.82 -19.47
CA PRO A 226 6.31 -1.56 -20.46
C PRO A 226 7.64 -2.05 -19.89
N HIS A 227 8.14 -3.16 -20.43
CA HIS A 227 9.45 -3.75 -20.10
C HIS A 227 9.63 -4.25 -18.66
N THR A 228 8.56 -4.30 -17.85
CA THR A 228 8.61 -4.84 -16.48
C THR A 228 8.44 -6.35 -16.40
N GLN A 229 7.96 -7.01 -17.47
CA GLN A 229 7.69 -8.44 -17.48
C GLN A 229 8.75 -9.28 -18.18
N VAL A 230 8.81 -10.55 -17.78
CA VAL A 230 9.67 -11.57 -18.36
C VAL A 230 8.83 -12.79 -18.71
N THR A 231 8.85 -13.23 -19.96
CA THR A 231 8.35 -14.56 -20.35
C THR A 231 9.53 -15.40 -20.83
N ASN A 232 9.71 -16.59 -20.23
CA ASN A 232 10.80 -17.52 -20.57
C ASN A 232 12.20 -16.86 -20.54
N GLY A 233 12.47 -16.04 -19.52
CA GLY A 233 13.76 -15.35 -19.36
C GLY A 233 14.00 -14.20 -20.33
N LYS A 234 13.01 -13.80 -21.14
CA LYS A 234 13.09 -12.66 -22.06
C LYS A 234 12.14 -11.55 -21.66
N PRO A 235 12.55 -10.27 -21.70
CA PRO A 235 11.64 -9.16 -21.50
C PRO A 235 10.47 -9.26 -22.47
N ILE A 236 9.24 -9.13 -21.95
CA ILE A 236 8.10 -8.89 -22.83
C ILE A 236 8.16 -7.42 -23.23
N VAL A 237 8.32 -7.17 -24.53
CA VAL A 237 8.19 -5.85 -25.13
C VAL A 237 6.69 -5.66 -25.42
N ASP A 238 5.90 -5.49 -24.36
CA ASP A 238 4.47 -5.19 -24.50
C ASP A 238 4.32 -3.71 -24.89
N GLY A 239 4.38 -3.44 -26.21
CA GLY A 239 4.02 -2.15 -26.82
C GLY A 239 4.97 -0.97 -26.53
N ASP A 240 4.83 0.08 -27.35
CA ASP A 240 5.52 1.37 -27.20
C ASP A 240 4.71 2.39 -26.35
N GLY A 241 3.62 1.93 -25.71
CA GLY A 241 2.70 2.76 -24.91
C GLY A 241 3.28 3.16 -23.56
N SER A 242 2.74 4.20 -22.91
CA SER A 242 3.23 4.66 -21.59
C SER A 242 2.86 3.73 -20.45
N GLY A 243 1.80 2.94 -20.61
CA GLY A 243 1.16 2.21 -19.52
C GLY A 243 0.38 3.10 -18.53
N LEU A 244 0.33 4.42 -18.76
CA LEU A 244 -0.46 5.40 -18.02
C LEU A 244 -1.72 5.78 -18.80
N TYR A 245 -2.86 5.68 -18.12
CA TYR A 245 -4.15 5.99 -18.69
C TYR A 245 -4.88 7.03 -17.85
N TYR A 246 -5.73 7.80 -18.50
CA TYR A 246 -6.64 8.72 -17.85
C TYR A 246 -8.06 8.59 -18.40
N SER A 247 -9.03 9.02 -17.59
CA SER A 247 -10.44 9.13 -17.95
C SER A 247 -10.98 10.46 -17.44
N THR A 248 -11.80 11.10 -18.27
CA THR A 248 -12.48 12.37 -17.95
C THR A 248 -13.99 12.20 -17.78
N ASP A 249 -14.47 10.96 -17.85
CA ASP A 249 -15.87 10.56 -17.72
C ASP A 249 -16.04 9.51 -16.61
N GLU A 250 -15.32 9.73 -15.52
CA GLU A 250 -15.39 8.96 -14.28
C GLU A 250 -14.96 7.48 -14.41
N GLY A 251 -14.05 7.18 -15.34
CA GLY A 251 -13.50 5.84 -15.55
C GLY A 251 -14.24 4.98 -16.58
N ARG A 252 -15.22 5.56 -17.30
CA ARG A 252 -15.98 4.86 -18.35
C ARG A 252 -15.18 4.72 -19.64
N SER A 253 -14.53 5.79 -20.08
CA SER A 253 -13.57 5.78 -21.18
C SER A 253 -12.15 5.59 -20.67
N THR A 254 -11.25 5.26 -21.58
CA THR A 254 -9.82 5.31 -21.33
C THR A 254 -9.16 6.16 -22.39
N THR A 255 -8.08 6.82 -22.05
CA THR A 255 -7.17 7.43 -23.02
C THR A 255 -5.75 7.21 -22.51
N GLU A 256 -4.90 6.63 -23.34
CA GLU A 256 -3.50 6.46 -23.01
C GLU A 256 -2.77 7.80 -23.09
N VAL A 257 -1.84 8.04 -22.18
CA VAL A 257 -0.91 9.17 -22.30
C VAL A 257 0.20 8.78 -23.25
N ASP A 258 0.42 9.56 -24.31
CA ASP A 258 1.53 9.29 -25.22
C ASP A 258 2.89 9.36 -24.51
N GLN A 259 3.72 8.33 -24.73
CA GLN A 259 5.09 8.28 -24.24
C GLN A 259 6.08 8.66 -25.33
N THR A 260 6.95 9.62 -25.05
CA THR A 260 8.06 9.97 -25.94
C THR A 260 9.39 9.32 -25.55
N SER A 261 9.49 8.77 -24.33
CA SER A 261 10.72 8.12 -23.81
C SER A 261 10.40 7.14 -22.66
N PRO A 262 11.15 6.02 -22.51
CA PRO A 262 10.88 5.02 -21.47
C PRO A 262 10.98 5.55 -20.04
N LEU A 263 9.93 5.33 -19.25
CA LEU A 263 9.88 5.66 -17.82
C LEU A 263 10.59 4.64 -16.93
N VAL A 264 10.87 3.45 -17.45
CA VAL A 264 11.58 2.38 -16.75
C VAL A 264 12.98 2.25 -17.35
N ALA A 265 14.01 2.36 -16.53
CA ALA A 265 15.39 2.10 -16.89
C ALA A 265 15.56 0.62 -17.27
N SER A 266 16.21 0.41 -18.42
CA SER A 266 16.54 -0.90 -18.93
C SER A 266 17.59 -1.59 -18.06
N ARG A 267 17.66 -2.92 -18.17
CA ARG A 267 18.74 -3.70 -17.51
C ARG A 267 20.12 -3.19 -17.87
N MET A 268 20.35 -2.80 -19.13
CA MET A 268 21.64 -2.29 -19.59
C MET A 268 22.03 -0.99 -18.87
N GLU A 269 21.07 -0.09 -18.67
CA GLU A 269 21.29 1.13 -17.90
C GLU A 269 21.57 0.80 -16.42
N LEU A 270 20.77 -0.08 -15.81
CA LEU A 270 20.99 -0.50 -14.42
C LEU A 270 22.37 -1.18 -14.23
N GLU A 271 22.81 -2.00 -15.18
CA GLU A 271 24.13 -2.65 -15.15
C GLU A 271 25.27 -1.64 -15.25
N ALA A 272 25.05 -0.48 -15.88
CA ALA A 272 26.02 0.61 -15.93
C ALA A 272 26.08 1.42 -14.62
N LEU A 273 24.99 1.44 -13.84
CA LEU A 273 24.88 2.17 -12.57
C LEU A 273 25.36 1.37 -11.35
N LYS A 274 25.41 0.04 -11.43
CA LYS A 274 25.83 -0.79 -10.29
C LYS A 274 27.28 -0.52 -9.88
N PRO A 275 27.63 -0.69 -8.60
CA PRO A 275 29.02 -0.59 -8.16
C PRO A 275 29.95 -1.57 -8.90
N ALA A 276 31.19 -1.17 -9.13
CA ALA A 276 32.17 -1.98 -9.84
C ALA A 276 32.40 -3.35 -9.15
N GLY A 277 32.45 -4.42 -9.94
CA GLY A 277 32.66 -5.79 -9.43
C GLY A 277 31.40 -6.47 -8.88
N MET A 278 30.30 -5.73 -8.66
CA MET A 278 29.04 -6.30 -8.18
C MET A 278 28.22 -6.89 -9.33
N LYS A 279 27.30 -7.80 -9.00
CA LYS A 279 26.30 -8.35 -9.93
C LYS A 279 24.90 -7.94 -9.47
N LEU A 280 24.06 -7.48 -10.40
CA LEU A 280 22.64 -7.25 -10.13
C LEU A 280 21.91 -8.57 -9.87
N ASN A 281 21.07 -8.58 -8.84
CA ASN A 281 20.37 -9.76 -8.38
C ASN A 281 19.12 -10.04 -9.23
N GLY A 282 18.80 -11.33 -9.34
CA GLY A 282 17.63 -11.80 -10.09
C GLY A 282 17.77 -11.73 -11.61
N GLU A 283 16.98 -12.59 -12.28
CA GLU A 283 16.79 -12.58 -13.73
C GLU A 283 15.69 -11.58 -14.18
N ALA A 284 14.96 -10.98 -13.23
CA ALA A 284 14.00 -9.93 -13.53
C ALA A 284 14.70 -8.73 -14.20
N VAL A 285 14.11 -8.23 -15.29
CA VAL A 285 14.76 -7.27 -16.19
C VAL A 285 14.99 -5.92 -15.51
N VAL A 286 14.14 -5.52 -14.56
CA VAL A 286 14.08 -4.13 -14.07
C VAL A 286 13.91 -3.94 -12.55
N GLY A 287 13.90 -5.02 -11.75
CA GLY A 287 13.70 -4.94 -10.29
C GLY A 287 12.26 -4.67 -9.85
N GLU A 288 12.08 -4.18 -8.62
CA GLU A 288 10.81 -3.65 -8.09
C GLU A 288 10.54 -2.27 -8.72
N VAL A 289 9.32 -2.04 -9.18
CA VAL A 289 8.92 -0.79 -9.87
C VAL A 289 7.68 -0.21 -9.23
N GLU A 290 7.73 1.05 -8.81
CA GLU A 290 6.64 1.75 -8.13
C GLU A 290 6.31 3.05 -8.92
N PRO A 291 5.20 3.06 -9.69
CA PRO A 291 4.76 4.26 -10.41
C PRO A 291 3.84 5.16 -9.59
N HIS A 292 3.92 6.45 -9.86
CA HIS A 292 3.07 7.49 -9.32
C HIS A 292 2.68 8.50 -10.38
N VAL A 293 1.46 9.02 -10.30
CA VAL A 293 0.96 10.14 -11.10
C VAL A 293 0.28 11.13 -10.18
N MET A 294 0.48 12.42 -10.42
CA MET A 294 -0.12 13.48 -9.61
C MET A 294 -0.51 14.68 -10.47
N ARG A 295 -1.68 15.25 -10.17
CA ARG A 295 -2.12 16.49 -10.77
C ARG A 295 -1.52 17.70 -10.05
N LEU A 296 -0.93 18.62 -10.80
CA LEU A 296 -0.23 19.80 -10.26
C LEU A 296 -0.94 21.13 -10.56
N GLY A 297 -1.90 21.12 -11.49
CA GLY A 297 -2.76 22.26 -11.85
C GLY A 297 -3.80 21.81 -12.87
N GLU A 298 -4.53 22.73 -13.51
CA GLU A 298 -5.58 22.42 -14.50
C GLU A 298 -5.05 21.87 -15.83
N ASP A 299 -3.83 22.22 -16.24
CA ASP A 299 -3.21 21.71 -17.47
C ASP A 299 -1.82 21.08 -17.22
N ARG A 300 -1.49 20.84 -15.96
CA ARG A 300 -0.21 20.27 -15.53
C ARG A 300 -0.41 19.07 -14.63
N ALA A 301 0.32 17.99 -14.91
CA ALA A 301 0.49 16.84 -14.05
C ALA A 301 1.95 16.36 -14.14
N ALA A 302 2.30 15.35 -13.34
CA ALA A 302 3.62 14.75 -13.40
C ALA A 302 3.55 13.27 -13.04
N VAL A 303 4.53 12.54 -13.54
CA VAL A 303 4.71 11.11 -13.30
C VAL A 303 6.07 10.89 -12.66
N TRP A 304 6.14 9.90 -11.77
CA TRP A 304 7.37 9.41 -11.18
C TRP A 304 7.35 7.89 -11.20
N VAL A 305 8.47 7.28 -11.56
CA VAL A 305 8.64 5.83 -11.55
C VAL A 305 9.92 5.52 -10.79
N SER A 306 9.76 4.93 -9.61
CA SER A 306 10.85 4.42 -8.79
C SER A 306 11.21 3.00 -9.22
N GLN A 307 12.50 2.69 -9.26
CA GLN A 307 13.01 1.34 -9.44
C GLN A 307 13.98 0.98 -8.34
N GLN A 308 13.86 -0.25 -7.83
CA GLN A 308 14.80 -0.83 -6.89
C GLN A 308 15.30 -2.18 -7.39
N ILE A 309 16.62 -2.34 -7.45
CA ILE A 309 17.23 -3.64 -7.77
C ILE A 309 18.38 -3.93 -6.81
N GLY A 310 18.33 -5.11 -6.18
CA GLY A 310 19.41 -5.59 -5.32
C GLY A 310 20.65 -5.93 -6.12
N TYR A 311 21.81 -5.85 -5.49
CA TYR A 311 23.08 -6.36 -6.05
C TYR A 311 23.85 -7.14 -4.98
N SER A 312 24.74 -8.02 -5.42
CA SER A 312 25.57 -8.89 -4.58
C SER A 312 27.02 -8.91 -5.07
N ASP A 313 27.93 -9.29 -4.16
CA ASP A 313 29.31 -9.61 -4.51
C ASP A 313 29.36 -11.04 -5.07
N PRO A 314 29.80 -11.25 -6.33
CA PRO A 314 29.87 -12.57 -6.94
C PRO A 314 30.87 -13.52 -6.25
N ALA A 315 31.80 -13.01 -5.43
CA ALA A 315 32.75 -13.81 -4.67
C ALA A 315 32.20 -14.27 -3.31
N ASP A 316 31.09 -13.69 -2.84
CA ASP A 316 30.45 -14.12 -1.60
C ASP A 316 29.56 -15.35 -1.87
N ALA A 317 29.83 -16.45 -1.16
CA ALA A 317 29.03 -17.68 -1.26
C ALA A 317 27.64 -17.52 -0.63
N SER A 318 27.45 -16.46 0.17
CA SER A 318 26.18 -16.12 0.77
C SER A 318 25.42 -15.11 -0.12
N PRO A 319 24.26 -15.48 -0.70
CA PRO A 319 23.58 -14.67 -1.72
C PRO A 319 22.87 -13.42 -1.18
N TYR A 320 23.26 -12.89 -0.02
CA TYR A 320 22.60 -11.74 0.58
C TYR A 320 22.89 -10.46 -0.23
N ASN A 321 21.88 -9.61 -0.38
CA ASN A 321 21.98 -8.33 -1.07
C ASN A 321 23.08 -7.47 -0.42
N ALA A 322 24.22 -7.26 -1.10
CA ALA A 322 25.25 -6.31 -0.68
C ALA A 322 24.71 -4.86 -0.63
N GLY A 323 23.66 -4.59 -1.41
CA GLY A 323 22.89 -3.36 -1.34
C GLY A 323 21.80 -3.33 -2.39
N ALA A 324 21.21 -2.16 -2.61
CA ALA A 324 20.22 -1.93 -3.66
C ALA A 324 20.54 -0.64 -4.41
N LEU A 325 20.32 -0.66 -5.72
CA LEU A 325 20.24 0.55 -6.53
C LEU A 325 18.83 1.14 -6.40
N HIS A 326 18.77 2.47 -6.36
CA HIS A 326 17.53 3.23 -6.48
C HIS A 326 17.64 4.18 -7.67
N VAL A 327 16.68 4.08 -8.58
CA VAL A 327 16.57 4.96 -9.74
C VAL A 327 15.19 5.56 -9.74
N LEU A 328 15.10 6.88 -9.87
CA LEU A 328 13.84 7.60 -10.01
C LEU A 328 13.82 8.27 -11.38
N ARG A 329 12.85 7.92 -12.21
CA ARG A 329 12.53 8.64 -13.46
C ARG A 329 11.27 9.43 -13.30
N TYR A 330 11.22 10.62 -13.90
CA TYR A 330 10.05 11.47 -13.82
C TYR A 330 9.87 12.31 -15.08
N ALA A 331 8.64 12.71 -15.36
CA ALA A 331 8.31 13.56 -16.48
C ALA A 331 7.12 14.46 -16.14
N ARG A 332 7.10 15.64 -16.77
CA ARG A 332 5.91 16.49 -16.76
C ARG A 332 4.90 15.98 -17.75
N LEU A 333 3.63 16.05 -17.38
CA LEU A 333 2.51 15.93 -18.29
C LEU A 333 1.91 17.31 -18.52
N ASN A 334 1.66 17.65 -19.77
CA ASN A 334 0.98 18.89 -20.13
C ASN A 334 -0.27 18.56 -20.94
N ARG A 335 -1.36 19.29 -20.66
CA ARG A 335 -2.60 19.15 -21.40
C ARG A 335 -2.63 20.12 -22.57
N ASN A 336 -2.68 19.61 -23.79
CA ASN A 336 -2.79 20.41 -25.01
C ASN A 336 -3.93 19.87 -25.87
N GLY A 337 -4.83 20.73 -26.33
CA GLY A 337 -5.96 20.29 -27.18
C GLY A 337 -6.94 19.33 -26.47
N GLY A 338 -6.96 19.30 -25.14
CA GLY A 338 -7.79 18.40 -24.34
C GLY A 338 -7.11 17.08 -23.95
N GLU A 339 -5.97 16.76 -24.57
CA GLU A 339 -5.23 15.51 -24.37
C GLU A 339 -3.96 15.71 -23.54
N TRP A 340 -3.57 14.64 -22.85
CA TRP A 340 -2.38 14.60 -22.01
C TRP A 340 -1.18 14.08 -22.77
N HIS A 341 -0.09 14.85 -22.76
CA HIS A 341 1.17 14.44 -23.38
C HIS A 341 2.30 14.45 -22.36
N MET A 342 3.12 13.39 -22.40
CA MET A 342 4.34 13.31 -21.62
C MET A 342 5.45 14.13 -22.25
N GLY A 343 6.10 14.95 -21.44
CA GLY A 343 7.31 15.67 -21.80
C GLY A 343 8.55 14.79 -21.72
N LYS A 344 9.71 15.47 -21.73
CA LYS A 344 11.01 14.81 -21.57
C LYS A 344 11.08 14.07 -20.22
N VAL A 345 11.57 12.83 -20.25
CA VAL A 345 11.90 12.05 -19.06
C VAL A 345 13.25 12.50 -18.50
N GLU A 346 13.27 12.77 -17.21
CA GLU A 346 14.45 13.08 -16.41
C GLU A 346 14.72 11.93 -15.42
N GLN A 347 15.97 11.83 -14.96
CA GLN A 347 16.41 10.75 -14.07
C GLN A 347 17.20 11.32 -12.90
N THR A 348 16.92 10.79 -11.71
CA THR A 348 17.70 10.99 -10.49
C THR A 348 18.12 9.62 -9.96
N GLU A 349 19.39 9.49 -9.58
CA GLU A 349 19.96 8.27 -9.01
C GLU A 349 20.04 8.37 -7.48
N GLY A 350 20.02 7.23 -6.81
CA GLY A 350 20.21 7.14 -5.37
C GLY A 350 18.99 7.52 -4.54
N MET A 351 17.81 7.63 -5.15
CA MET A 351 16.55 7.93 -4.46
C MET A 351 15.41 7.09 -5.05
N LYS A 352 14.51 6.61 -4.19
CA LYS A 352 13.19 6.11 -4.60
C LYS A 352 12.09 6.77 -3.79
N ILE A 353 10.94 6.98 -4.42
CA ILE A 353 9.69 7.32 -3.75
C ILE A 353 9.01 6.02 -3.34
N GLN A 354 8.71 5.86 -2.06
CA GLN A 354 7.93 4.72 -1.51
C GLN A 354 6.44 5.04 -1.44
N ALA A 355 6.08 6.31 -1.28
CA ALA A 355 4.71 6.77 -1.28
C ALA A 355 4.63 8.23 -1.73
N LEU A 356 3.58 8.59 -2.46
CA LEU A 356 3.30 9.95 -2.92
C LEU A 356 1.83 10.28 -2.66
N ARG A 357 1.56 11.43 -2.05
CA ARG A 357 0.21 11.90 -1.74
C ARG A 357 0.12 13.41 -1.91
N GLN A 358 -1.02 13.89 -2.40
CA GLN A 358 -1.39 15.29 -2.37
C GLN A 358 -2.38 15.52 -1.24
N GLY A 359 -2.07 16.46 -0.35
CA GLY A 359 -2.98 16.86 0.71
C GLY A 359 -4.15 17.70 0.16
N PRO A 360 -5.22 17.89 0.95
CA PRO A 360 -6.30 18.83 0.62
C PRO A 360 -5.81 20.27 0.41
N ASP A 361 -4.64 20.61 0.96
CA ASP A 361 -3.94 21.89 0.75
C ASP A 361 -3.24 22.00 -0.62
N GLY A 362 -3.35 20.97 -1.48
CA GLY A 362 -2.74 20.91 -2.80
C GLY A 362 -1.24 20.60 -2.78
N ARG A 363 -0.60 20.58 -1.61
CA ARG A 363 0.84 20.28 -1.49
C ARG A 363 1.08 18.79 -1.69
N VAL A 364 2.09 18.47 -2.48
CA VAL A 364 2.50 17.10 -2.76
C VAL A 364 3.62 16.70 -1.81
N ARG A 365 3.40 15.61 -1.09
CA ARG A 365 4.33 15.03 -0.11
C ARG A 365 4.70 13.63 -0.53
N ALA A 366 5.98 13.31 -0.38
CA ALA A 366 6.52 12.00 -0.66
C ALA A 366 7.12 11.40 0.60
N VAL A 367 7.11 10.07 0.67
CA VAL A 367 8.11 9.34 1.45
C VAL A 367 9.18 8.85 0.50
N VAL A 368 10.43 9.18 0.77
CA VAL A 368 11.57 8.76 -0.04
C VAL A 368 12.55 7.93 0.75
N ARG A 369 13.22 7.01 0.06
CA ARG A 369 14.42 6.32 0.55
C ARG A 369 15.62 6.69 -0.31
N MET A 370 16.68 7.08 0.36
CA MET A 370 17.99 7.30 -0.25
C MET A 370 18.81 6.00 -0.27
N ALA A 371 19.62 5.81 -1.30
CA ALA A 371 20.46 4.62 -1.43
C ALA A 371 21.51 4.58 -0.31
N GLY A 372 21.63 3.41 0.34
CA GLY A 372 22.56 3.22 1.46
C GLY A 372 22.03 3.67 2.82
N GLU A 373 20.83 4.28 2.88
CA GLU A 373 20.19 4.65 4.14
C GLU A 373 19.16 3.60 4.58
N THR A 374 19.09 3.38 5.90
CA THR A 374 18.10 2.46 6.50
C THR A 374 16.79 3.16 6.82
N ALA A 375 16.84 4.47 7.08
CA ALA A 375 15.69 5.30 7.36
C ALA A 375 15.02 5.78 6.06
N SER A 376 13.75 6.17 6.15
CA SER A 376 13.08 6.93 5.10
C SER A 376 12.87 8.37 5.52
N HIS A 377 12.56 9.24 4.56
CA HIS A 377 12.35 10.66 4.80
C HIS A 377 11.01 11.12 4.24
N ILE A 378 10.34 12.03 4.95
CA ILE A 378 9.35 12.90 4.34
C ILE A 378 10.07 13.86 3.41
N ALA A 379 9.49 14.08 2.24
CA ALA A 379 9.93 15.08 1.29
C ALA A 379 8.76 15.91 0.78
N LEU A 380 9.04 17.19 0.48
CA LEU A 380 8.13 18.07 -0.25
C LEU A 380 8.51 18.06 -1.73
N VAL A 381 7.49 17.99 -2.58
CA VAL A 381 7.67 18.07 -4.04
C VAL A 381 7.33 19.48 -4.50
N ASP A 382 8.29 20.14 -5.15
CA ASP A 382 8.07 21.42 -5.80
C ASP A 382 7.24 21.20 -7.08
N PRO A 383 6.03 21.74 -7.20
CA PRO A 383 5.16 21.49 -8.36
C PRO A 383 5.68 22.15 -9.65
N ASP A 384 6.52 23.18 -9.53
CA ASP A 384 7.04 23.94 -10.67
C ASP A 384 8.36 23.39 -11.16
N THR A 385 9.17 22.73 -10.33
CA THR A 385 10.46 22.11 -10.74
C THR A 385 10.42 20.58 -10.76
N LEU A 386 9.44 19.95 -10.09
CA LEU A 386 9.40 18.52 -9.73
C LEU A 386 10.53 18.06 -8.82
N GLU A 387 11.28 19.01 -8.25
CA GLU A 387 12.35 18.70 -7.29
C GLU A 387 11.75 18.14 -6.00
N ILE A 388 12.31 17.02 -5.54
CA ILE A 388 11.90 16.36 -4.30
C ILE A 388 12.93 16.69 -3.23
N LYS A 389 12.49 17.42 -2.19
CA LYS A 389 13.35 17.90 -1.12
C LYS A 389 13.03 17.15 0.18
N PRO A 390 13.90 16.22 0.63
CA PRO A 390 13.77 15.63 1.95
C PRO A 390 13.75 16.72 3.04
N THR A 391 12.79 16.63 3.96
CA THR A 391 12.58 17.62 5.02
C THR A 391 12.73 17.05 6.42
N ALA A 392 12.43 15.77 6.63
CA ALA A 392 12.52 15.12 7.93
C ALA A 392 12.65 13.60 7.82
N GLU A 393 13.39 12.99 8.74
CA GLU A 393 13.51 11.53 8.87
C GLU A 393 12.22 10.94 9.47
N LEU A 394 11.81 9.76 8.98
CA LEU A 394 10.72 8.99 9.54
C LEU A 394 11.16 8.24 10.80
N PRO A 395 10.29 8.12 11.81
CA PRO A 395 10.58 7.31 12.97
C PRO A 395 10.43 5.81 12.64
N GLY A 396 11.39 4.99 13.06
CA GLY A 396 11.29 3.54 13.03
C GLY A 396 10.47 2.96 14.17
N ALA A 397 9.89 1.76 13.98
CA ALA A 397 9.12 1.06 15.02
C ALA A 397 9.98 0.75 16.26
N PHE A 398 11.28 0.51 16.07
CA PHE A 398 12.25 0.21 17.12
C PHE A 398 13.05 1.43 17.58
N ALA A 399 12.67 2.65 17.18
CA ALA A 399 13.39 3.86 17.55
C ALA A 399 13.65 3.93 19.08
N PRO A 400 14.88 4.29 19.51
CA PRO A 400 15.98 4.84 18.70
C PRO A 400 16.95 3.78 18.13
N LEU A 401 16.61 2.49 18.15
CA LEU A 401 17.44 1.46 17.53
C LEU A 401 17.37 1.59 16.01
N THR A 402 18.53 1.64 15.35
CA THR A 402 18.61 1.65 13.89
C THR A 402 18.06 0.34 13.33
N SER A 403 17.10 0.46 12.43
CA SER A 403 16.45 -0.67 11.76
C SER A 403 16.25 -0.34 10.29
N ASN A 404 16.17 -1.36 9.43
CA ASN A 404 15.78 -1.13 8.05
C ASN A 404 14.27 -0.90 8.02
N GLU A 405 13.85 0.29 7.62
CA GLU A 405 12.45 0.68 7.63
C GLU A 405 11.80 0.39 6.26
N TYR A 406 10.49 0.49 6.14
CA TYR A 406 9.75 0.61 4.88
C TYR A 406 8.36 1.13 5.19
N VAL A 407 7.72 1.75 4.21
CA VAL A 407 6.36 2.29 4.37
C VAL A 407 5.35 1.25 3.90
N ARG A 408 4.37 0.96 4.75
CA ARG A 408 3.19 0.15 4.43
C ARG A 408 2.01 1.00 3.99
N GLY A 409 1.91 2.21 4.54
CA GLY A 409 0.84 3.15 4.21
C GLY A 409 1.24 4.57 4.56
N PHE A 410 0.77 5.50 3.75
CA PHE A 410 1.02 6.92 3.92
C PHE A 410 -0.24 7.69 3.50
N TRP A 411 -0.74 8.50 4.42
CA TRP A 411 -1.95 9.30 4.24
C TRP A 411 -1.67 10.73 4.67
N VAL A 412 -2.26 11.67 3.94
CA VAL A 412 -2.10 13.11 4.16
C VAL A 412 -3.48 13.72 4.22
N GLY A 413 -3.84 14.28 5.37
CA GLY A 413 -5.08 15.00 5.58
C GLY A 413 -4.89 16.51 5.52
N LYS A 414 -5.90 17.24 5.98
CA LYS A 414 -5.95 18.70 5.94
C LYS A 414 -4.90 19.32 6.86
N HIS A 415 -4.70 18.73 8.03
CA HIS A 415 -3.78 19.22 9.06
C HIS A 415 -2.82 18.15 9.59
N SER A 416 -3.01 16.89 9.20
CA SER A 416 -2.20 15.78 9.69
C SER A 416 -1.62 14.92 8.57
N MET A 417 -0.58 14.15 8.91
CA MET A 417 -0.09 13.04 8.11
C MET A 417 -0.03 11.80 8.98
N VAL A 418 -0.33 10.64 8.40
CA VAL A 418 -0.21 9.34 9.05
C VAL A 418 0.73 8.48 8.22
N VAL A 419 1.66 7.82 8.89
CA VAL A 419 2.57 6.85 8.28
C VAL A 419 2.54 5.55 9.07
N ASN A 420 2.39 4.46 8.33
CA ASN A 420 2.53 3.11 8.86
C ASN A 420 3.89 2.57 8.42
N VAL A 421 4.80 2.43 9.38
CA VAL A 421 6.19 2.03 9.16
C VAL A 421 6.37 0.59 9.58
N GLY A 422 6.85 -0.24 8.66
CA GLY A 422 7.45 -1.52 8.98
C GLY A 422 8.95 -1.36 9.23
N SER A 423 9.50 -2.12 10.16
CA SER A 423 10.92 -2.10 10.51
C SER A 423 11.46 -3.52 10.64
N SER A 424 12.71 -3.72 10.21
CA SER A 424 13.48 -4.95 10.43
C SER A 424 14.75 -4.58 11.19
N TYR A 425 14.80 -4.98 12.47
CA TYR A 425 15.95 -4.77 13.35
C TYR A 425 16.86 -6.00 13.31
N ARG A 426 18.13 -5.81 12.97
CA ARG A 426 19.14 -6.87 13.03
C ARG A 426 19.57 -7.07 14.47
N VAL A 427 19.37 -8.28 14.99
CA VAL A 427 19.76 -8.64 16.36
C VAL A 427 21.29 -8.76 16.44
N PRO A 428 21.93 -8.06 17.39
CA PRO A 428 23.37 -8.21 17.59
C PRO A 428 23.76 -9.66 17.89
N THR A 429 24.84 -10.13 17.25
CA THR A 429 25.31 -11.52 17.34
C THR A 429 25.66 -11.98 18.76
N TRP A 430 26.01 -11.06 19.67
CA TRP A 430 26.26 -11.39 21.08
C TRP A 430 25.00 -11.79 21.87
N ILE A 431 23.80 -11.49 21.35
CA ILE A 431 22.51 -11.90 21.93
C ILE A 431 22.09 -13.26 21.36
N ASN A 432 22.40 -13.53 20.08
CA ASN A 432 22.03 -14.79 19.42
C ASN A 432 23.17 -15.83 19.43
N VAL A 433 23.41 -16.40 20.61
CA VAL A 433 24.51 -17.37 20.83
C VAL A 433 24.28 -18.71 20.10
N GLY A 434 23.03 -19.01 19.71
CA GLY A 434 22.68 -20.23 18.97
C GLY A 434 23.02 -20.17 17.48
N GLU A 435 22.71 -19.06 16.82
CA GLU A 435 23.06 -18.81 15.41
C GLU A 435 24.51 -18.36 15.21
N TRP A 436 25.21 -17.97 16.28
CA TRP A 436 26.68 -17.76 16.26
C TRP A 436 27.46 -18.97 15.70
N LEU A 437 26.90 -20.18 15.84
CA LEU A 437 27.47 -21.42 15.31
C LEU A 437 27.01 -21.76 13.88
N SER A 438 25.91 -21.18 13.38
CA SER A 438 25.39 -21.41 12.02
C SER A 438 25.77 -20.30 11.04
N GLY A 439 26.10 -19.11 11.53
CA GLY A 439 26.44 -17.95 10.69
C GLY A 439 25.23 -17.16 10.19
N ASP A 440 24.03 -17.46 10.67
CA ASP A 440 22.80 -16.77 10.28
C ASP A 440 22.59 -15.49 11.09
N GLU A 441 22.08 -14.44 10.43
CA GLU A 441 21.70 -13.19 11.08
C GLU A 441 20.23 -13.24 11.51
N ALA A 442 19.95 -13.05 12.80
CA ALA A 442 18.59 -12.91 13.29
C ALA A 442 18.03 -11.50 13.06
N HIS A 443 16.78 -11.44 12.62
CA HIS A 443 16.03 -10.21 12.44
C HIS A 443 14.73 -10.23 13.24
N ILE A 444 14.38 -9.09 13.84
CA ILE A 444 13.08 -8.86 14.47
C ILE A 444 12.32 -7.87 13.58
N SER A 445 11.15 -8.29 13.11
CA SER A 445 10.25 -7.40 12.40
C SER A 445 9.28 -6.72 13.37
N GLY A 446 8.96 -5.47 13.10
CA GLY A 446 8.04 -4.66 13.89
C GLY A 446 7.28 -3.69 13.01
N ASN A 447 6.16 -3.18 13.51
CA ASN A 447 5.37 -2.18 12.79
C ASN A 447 4.88 -1.13 13.78
N ALA A 448 4.75 0.11 13.32
CA ALA A 448 4.22 1.19 14.12
C ALA A 448 3.50 2.22 13.24
N VAL A 449 2.46 2.82 13.79
CA VAL A 449 1.73 3.92 13.16
C VAL A 449 2.14 5.21 13.86
N PHE A 450 2.52 6.20 13.09
CA PHE A 450 2.86 7.53 13.57
C PHE A 450 2.01 8.57 12.88
N TYR A 451 1.75 9.68 13.57
CA TYR A 451 1.16 10.86 12.96
C TYR A 451 1.97 12.11 13.25
N SER A 452 1.79 13.12 12.40
CA SER A 452 2.43 14.42 12.50
C SER A 452 1.45 15.51 12.07
N VAL A 453 1.53 16.66 12.72
CA VAL A 453 0.74 17.87 12.41
C VAL A 453 1.61 19.04 11.95
N ASP A 454 2.91 18.82 11.73
CA ASP A 454 3.90 19.85 11.44
C ASP A 454 4.78 19.55 10.22
N ASP A 455 4.23 18.81 9.26
CA ASP A 455 4.89 18.31 8.05
C ASP A 455 6.11 17.40 8.36
N GLY A 456 5.99 16.58 9.42
CA GLY A 456 6.93 15.51 9.74
C GLY A 456 8.13 15.95 10.58
N ARG A 457 8.14 17.19 11.08
CA ARG A 457 9.21 17.69 11.96
C ARG A 457 9.14 17.06 13.35
N SER A 458 7.95 16.68 13.79
CA SER A 458 7.71 15.87 14.97
C SER A 458 6.71 14.77 14.67
N TRP A 459 6.85 13.66 15.41
CA TRP A 459 6.03 12.47 15.24
C TRP A 459 5.56 11.96 16.60
N ASP A 460 4.27 11.68 16.66
CA ASP A 460 3.64 11.00 17.77
C ASP A 460 3.23 9.60 17.34
N ARG A 461 3.54 8.61 18.18
CA ARG A 461 3.18 7.21 17.93
C ARG A 461 1.73 6.97 18.35
N LEU A 462 0.94 6.42 17.44
CA LEU A 462 -0.41 5.96 17.73
C LEU A 462 -0.39 4.55 18.32
N ALA A 463 -1.25 4.30 19.30
CA ALA A 463 -1.48 2.96 19.86
C ALA A 463 -2.39 2.12 18.94
N ILE A 464 -2.08 2.14 17.64
CA ILE A 464 -2.73 1.39 16.58
C ILE A 464 -1.80 0.25 16.18
N PRO A 465 -2.34 -0.96 15.95
CA PRO A 465 -1.52 -2.03 15.43
C PRO A 465 -0.95 -1.70 14.06
N GLY A 466 0.38 -1.76 13.95
CA GLY A 466 1.06 -1.38 12.71
C GLY A 466 0.82 -2.38 11.57
N TYR A 467 0.63 -3.66 11.85
CA TYR A 467 0.36 -4.64 10.80
C TYR A 467 -1.15 -4.80 10.61
N GLN A 468 -1.69 -4.28 9.49
CA GLN A 468 -3.12 -4.34 9.13
C GLN A 468 -4.11 -3.65 10.10
N GLY A 469 -3.63 -2.98 11.15
CA GLY A 469 -4.50 -2.31 12.11
C GLY A 469 -5.14 -1.03 11.60
N VAL A 470 -4.48 -0.28 10.70
CA VAL A 470 -5.09 0.86 9.99
C VAL A 470 -6.04 0.32 8.92
N LEU A 471 -7.29 0.76 8.99
CA LEU A 471 -8.35 0.35 8.06
C LEU A 471 -8.54 1.35 6.92
N GLY A 472 -8.29 2.63 7.17
CA GLY A 472 -8.45 3.69 6.19
C GLY A 472 -8.26 5.04 6.85
N PHE A 473 -8.32 6.09 6.02
CA PHE A 473 -8.09 7.47 6.47
C PHE A 473 -9.05 8.43 5.75
N ASP A 474 -9.75 9.26 6.52
CA ASP A 474 -10.51 10.38 5.99
C ASP A 474 -9.65 11.65 6.02
N ALA A 475 -9.13 12.00 4.85
CA ALA A 475 -8.29 13.17 4.66
C ALA A 475 -9.02 14.50 4.87
N ALA A 476 -10.35 14.54 4.72
CA ALA A 476 -11.12 15.76 4.88
C ALA A 476 -11.30 16.15 6.35
N THR A 477 -11.31 15.17 7.25
CA THR A 477 -11.53 15.38 8.70
C THR A 477 -10.38 14.92 9.59
N ASP A 478 -9.23 14.57 9.00
CA ASP A 478 -8.02 14.10 9.71
C ASP A 478 -8.30 12.92 10.65
N ARG A 479 -9.06 11.93 10.16
CA ARG A 479 -9.45 10.74 10.94
C ARG A 479 -8.79 9.49 10.42
N VAL A 480 -8.16 8.73 11.32
CA VAL A 480 -7.65 7.39 11.03
C VAL A 480 -8.60 6.35 11.62
N PHE A 481 -9.10 5.46 10.78
CA PHE A 481 -9.93 4.34 11.21
C PHE A 481 -9.06 3.13 11.44
N TRP A 482 -9.30 2.42 12.53
CA TRP A 482 -8.46 1.30 12.93
C TRP A 482 -9.26 0.26 13.72
N HIS A 483 -8.65 -0.88 14.01
CA HIS A 483 -9.22 -1.86 14.93
C HIS A 483 -8.18 -2.32 15.94
N ARG A 484 -8.64 -2.80 17.10
CA ARG A 484 -7.74 -3.41 18.08
C ARG A 484 -7.29 -4.79 17.63
N ASP A 485 -6.04 -5.11 17.88
CA ASP A 485 -5.43 -6.36 17.46
C ASP A 485 -5.93 -7.59 18.22
N GLY A 486 -5.71 -8.75 17.58
CA GLY A 486 -5.48 -10.01 18.32
C GLY A 486 -6.70 -10.81 18.75
N SER A 487 -7.93 -10.40 18.44
CA SER A 487 -9.08 -11.29 18.61
C SER A 487 -9.98 -11.35 17.38
N TYR A 488 -10.25 -12.58 16.94
CA TYR A 488 -11.36 -12.95 16.05
C TYR A 488 -12.74 -12.56 16.61
N THR A 489 -12.79 -11.92 17.78
CA THR A 489 -14.00 -11.60 18.52
C THR A 489 -14.25 -10.10 18.64
N ASP A 490 -13.25 -9.23 18.36
CA ASP A 490 -13.47 -7.79 18.38
C ASP A 490 -14.23 -7.34 17.14
N LYS A 491 -15.41 -6.78 17.42
CA LYS A 491 -16.37 -6.30 16.45
C LYS A 491 -16.46 -4.77 16.42
N SER A 492 -15.58 -4.08 17.13
CA SER A 492 -15.50 -2.63 17.12
C SER A 492 -14.52 -2.14 16.06
N ILE A 493 -14.87 -1.02 15.43
CA ILE A 493 -13.98 -0.20 14.63
C ILE A 493 -13.81 1.10 15.41
N GLN A 494 -12.56 1.49 15.58
CA GLN A 494 -12.15 2.66 16.33
C GLN A 494 -11.78 3.78 15.35
N VAL A 495 -11.84 5.02 15.82
CA VAL A 495 -11.34 6.18 15.10
C VAL A 495 -10.53 7.05 16.04
N ASP A 496 -9.37 7.51 15.57
CA ASP A 496 -8.60 8.57 16.20
C ASP A 496 -8.74 9.83 15.34
N ARG A 497 -9.11 10.94 15.96
CA ARG A 497 -9.19 12.25 15.31
C ARG A 497 -7.92 13.01 15.61
N LEU A 498 -7.10 13.25 14.59
CA LEU A 498 -5.72 13.68 14.75
C LEU A 498 -5.54 15.21 14.84
N ALA A 499 -6.53 15.95 14.35
CA ALA A 499 -6.57 17.41 14.41
C ALA A 499 -8.00 17.93 14.61
N GLU A 500 -8.12 19.10 15.22
CA GLU A 500 -9.37 19.87 15.28
C GLU A 500 -9.61 20.62 13.94
N ASP A 501 -10.88 20.87 13.59
CA ASP A 501 -11.27 21.44 12.29
C ASP A 501 -10.96 22.93 12.10
#